data_AF-A0A8B2NCA0-F1
#
_entry.id   AF-A0A8B2NCA0-F1
#
_cell.length_a   1.000
_cell.length_b   1.000
_cell.length_c   1.000
_cell.angle_alpha   90.00
_cell.angle_beta   90.00
_cell.angle_gamma   90.00
#
_symmetry.space_group_name_H-M   'P 1'
#
loop_
_entity.id
_entity.type
_entity.pdbx_description
1 polymer ?
#
loop_
_entity_poly.entity_id
_entity_poly.type
_entity_poly.pdbx_seq_one_letter_code
_entity_poly.pdbx_strand_id
1 'polypeptide(L)'
;MPRLSIDISPQEHQQLKAMAALKGQSIKDYVLDRALVDMPDPATMTDAEALQALKALLTPRLAEVDAGQVMTATADDIKREARRRQRLK
;
A
#
# COMPACT_ATOMS: atom_id res chain seq x y z
N MET A 1 -1.23 -17.64 20.90
CA MET A 1 -1.36 -16.47 20.00
C MET A 1 -0.08 -16.34 19.20
N PRO A 2 -0.13 -16.20 17.86
CA PRO A 2 1.05 -15.99 17.04
C PRO A 2 1.74 -14.69 17.47
N ARG A 3 3.07 -14.72 17.63
CA ARG A 3 3.90 -13.57 17.98
C ARG A 3 4.79 -13.26 16.79
N LEU A 4 4.79 -12.00 16.34
CA LEU A 4 5.66 -11.50 15.30
C LEU A 4 6.78 -10.69 15.96
N SER A 5 8.03 -11.12 15.78
CA SER A 5 9.21 -10.36 16.20
C SER A 5 9.75 -9.58 15.01
N ILE A 6 9.93 -8.27 15.17
CA ILE A 6 10.40 -7.36 14.11
C ILE A 6 11.63 -6.64 14.65
N ASP A 7 12.75 -6.76 13.94
CA ASP A 7 13.96 -5.98 14.23
C ASP A 7 13.83 -4.61 13.56
N ILE A 8 13.92 -3.56 14.37
CA ILE A 8 13.92 -2.16 13.93
C ILE A 8 14.97 -1.38 14.72
N SER A 9 15.54 -0.36 14.08
CA SER A 9 16.44 0.55 14.77
C SER A 9 15.70 1.37 15.85
N PRO A 10 16.42 1.92 16.85
CA PRO A 10 15.81 2.77 17.86
C PRO A 10 15.10 4.01 17.29
N GLN A 11 15.62 4.56 16.19
CA GLN A 11 15.05 5.73 15.51
C GLN A 11 13.74 5.37 14.81
N GLU A 12 13.67 4.24 14.11
CA GLU A 12 12.44 3.73 13.50
C GLU A 12 11.37 3.43 14.55
N HIS A 13 11.75 2.85 15.69
CA HIS A 13 10.82 2.63 16.80
C HIS A 13 10.22 3.95 17.34
N GLN A 14 11.03 5.01 17.45
CA GLN A 14 10.54 6.33 17.87
C GLN A 14 9.56 6.93 16.86
N GLN A 15 9.87 6.84 15.56
CA GLN A 15 8.98 7.32 14.50
C GLN A 15 7.66 6.55 14.51
N LEU A 16 7.72 5.22 14.63
CA LEU A 16 6.56 4.34 14.68
C LEU A 16 5.67 4.65 15.89
N LYS A 17 6.28 4.90 17.05
CA LYS A 17 5.59 5.32 18.26
C LYS A 17 4.88 6.66 18.10
N ALA A 18 5.54 7.64 17.48
CA ALA A 18 4.94 8.94 17.22
C ALA A 18 3.74 8.81 16.28
N MET A 19 3.85 8.02 15.21
CA MET A 19 2.75 7.79 14.27
C MET A 19 1.56 7.07 14.92
N ALA A 20 1.81 6.07 15.76
CA ALA A 20 0.76 5.36 16.49
C ALA A 20 0.02 6.31 17.46
N ALA A 21 0.77 7.16 18.17
CA ALA A 21 0.21 8.17 19.07
C ALA A 21 -0.65 9.22 18.33
N LEU A 22 -0.21 9.65 17.14
CA LEU A 22 -0.99 10.58 16.30
C LEU A 22 -2.33 9.96 15.85
N LYS A 23 -2.39 8.64 15.66
CA LYS A 23 -3.64 7.91 15.37
C LYS A 23 -4.45 7.55 16.62
N GLY A 24 -3.95 7.83 17.82
CA GLY A 24 -4.60 7.43 19.08
C GLY A 24 -4.63 5.93 19.32
N GLN A 25 -3.77 5.16 18.64
CA GLN A 25 -3.70 3.70 18.71
C GLN A 25 -2.43 3.26 19.46
N SER A 26 -2.44 2.04 20.00
CA SER A 26 -1.21 1.45 20.52
C SER A 26 -0.23 1.13 19.38
N ILE A 27 1.08 1.09 19.65
CA ILE A 27 2.08 0.71 18.64
C ILE A 27 1.75 -0.67 18.05
N LYS A 28 1.27 -1.60 18.88
CA LYS A 28 0.89 -2.94 18.45
C LYS A 28 -0.22 -2.88 17.40
N ASP A 29 -1.31 -2.16 17.71
CA ASP A 29 -2.48 -2.09 16.81
C ASP A 29 -2.13 -1.31 15.55
N TYR A 30 -1.38 -0.22 15.68
CA TYR A 30 -0.89 0.57 14.55
C TYR A 30 0.00 -0.25 13.59
N VAL A 31 0.86 -1.12 14.13
CA VAL A 31 1.72 -2.00 13.34
C VAL A 31 0.92 -3.12 12.70
N LEU A 32 -0.06 -3.70 13.41
CA LEU A 32 -0.92 -4.72 12.85
C LEU A 32 -1.77 -4.16 11.71
N ASP A 33 -2.46 -3.05 11.90
CA ASP A 33 -3.28 -2.37 10.87
C ASP A 33 -2.46 -1.97 9.63
N ARG A 34 -1.17 -1.65 9.81
CA ARG A 34 -0.30 -1.16 8.74
C ARG A 34 0.51 -2.27 8.06
N ALA A 35 0.91 -3.31 8.79
CA ALA A 35 1.64 -4.47 8.23
C ALA A 35 0.67 -5.47 7.60
N LEU A 36 -0.52 -5.59 8.17
CA LEU A 36 -1.67 -6.29 7.61
C LEU A 36 -2.55 -5.26 6.91
N VAL A 37 -1.97 -4.48 5.98
CA VAL A 37 -2.71 -3.50 5.17
C VAL A 37 -4.08 -4.07 4.86
N ASP A 38 -5.14 -3.32 5.21
CA ASP A 38 -6.56 -3.51 4.86
C ASP A 38 -6.77 -3.54 3.34
N MET A 39 -6.07 -4.43 2.65
CA MET A 39 -6.58 -5.07 1.46
C MET A 39 -7.33 -6.26 2.04
N PRO A 40 -8.66 -6.14 2.30
CA PRO A 40 -9.44 -7.32 2.63
C PRO A 40 -9.10 -8.37 1.58
N ASP A 41 -8.72 -9.55 2.06
CA ASP A 41 -8.28 -10.63 1.19
C ASP A 41 -9.36 -10.77 0.11
N PRO A 42 -9.04 -10.63 -1.19
CA PRO A 42 -10.04 -10.68 -2.25
C PRO A 42 -10.82 -12.00 -2.25
N ALA A 43 -10.32 -13.06 -1.59
CA ALA A 43 -11.04 -14.30 -1.36
C ALA A 43 -12.10 -14.24 -0.23
N THR A 44 -12.06 -13.20 0.60
CA THR A 44 -12.95 -12.98 1.76
C THR A 44 -13.89 -11.79 1.58
N MET A 45 -13.70 -10.98 0.55
CA MET A 45 -14.58 -9.86 0.22
C MET A 45 -15.92 -10.36 -0.33
N THR A 46 -16.99 -9.68 0.06
CA THR A 46 -18.23 -9.76 -0.72
C THR A 46 -18.05 -9.04 -2.06
N ASP A 47 -18.83 -9.43 -3.08
CA ASP A 47 -18.80 -8.78 -4.39
C ASP A 47 -19.03 -7.26 -4.30
N ALA A 48 -19.87 -6.82 -3.35
CA ALA A 48 -20.15 -5.40 -3.12
C ALA A 48 -18.93 -4.63 -2.60
N GLU A 49 -18.18 -5.22 -1.65
CA GLU A 49 -16.96 -4.64 -1.11
C GLU A 49 -15.84 -4.63 -2.17
N ALA A 50 -15.71 -5.70 -2.95
CA ALA A 50 -14.79 -5.78 -4.09
C ALA A 50 -15.05 -4.67 -5.12
N LEU A 51 -16.32 -4.44 -5.46
CA LEU A 51 -16.73 -3.38 -6.37
C LEU A 51 -16.42 -1.99 -5.80
N GLN A 52 -16.69 -1.77 -4.51
CA GLN A 52 -16.40 -0.49 -3.85
C GLN A 52 -14.91 -0.20 -3.79
N ALA A 53 -14.08 -1.19 -3.47
CA ALA A 53 -12.62 -1.07 -3.47
C ALA A 53 -12.08 -0.76 -4.87
N LEU A 54 -12.59 -1.45 -5.91
CA LEU A 54 -12.24 -1.15 -7.29
C LEU A 54 -12.62 0.28 -7.68
N LYS A 55 -13.83 0.73 -7.31
CA LYS A 55 -14.27 2.11 -7.57
C LYS A 55 -13.37 3.13 -6.88
N ALA A 56 -12.99 2.89 -5.63
CA ALA A 56 -12.09 3.76 -4.87
C ALA A 56 -10.70 3.84 -5.52
N LEU A 57 -10.18 2.73 -6.06
CA LEU A 57 -8.91 2.69 -6.80
C LEU A 57 -8.98 3.47 -8.13
N LEU A 58 -10.10 3.35 -8.86
CA LEU A 58 -10.25 3.93 -10.20
C LEU A 58 -10.61 5.42 -10.20
N THR A 59 -11.34 5.90 -9.19
CA THR A 59 -11.77 7.30 -9.08
C THR A 59 -10.63 8.31 -9.24
N PRO A 60 -9.50 8.22 -8.50
CA PRO A 60 -8.39 9.15 -8.68
C PRO A 60 -7.73 9.03 -10.06
N ARG A 61 -7.64 7.82 -10.62
CA ARG A 61 -7.05 7.59 -11.96
C ARG A 61 -7.88 8.21 -13.07
N LEU A 62 -9.21 8.23 -12.94
CA LEU A 62 -10.07 8.92 -13.88
C LEU A 62 -9.80 10.43 -13.86
N ALA A 63 -9.64 11.02 -12.67
CA ALA A 63 -9.28 12.42 -12.54
C ALA A 63 -7.90 12.74 -13.14
N GLU A 64 -6.92 11.83 -12.99
CA GLU A 64 -5.60 11.94 -13.63
C GLU A 64 -5.70 11.90 -15.17
N VAL A 65 -6.53 11.02 -15.72
CA VAL A 65 -6.78 10.93 -17.17
C VAL A 65 -7.45 12.20 -17.68
N ASP A 66 -8.46 12.72 -16.98
CA ASP A 66 -9.13 13.98 -17.33
C ASP A 66 -8.15 15.18 -17.29
N ALA A 67 -7.19 15.14 -16.37
CA ALA A 67 -6.09 16.10 -16.28
C ALA A 67 -4.98 15.89 -17.33
N GLY A 68 -5.12 14.89 -18.21
CA GLY A 68 -4.15 14.57 -19.26
C GLY A 68 -2.87 13.88 -18.76
N GLN A 69 -2.86 13.36 -17.53
CA GLN A 69 -1.72 12.66 -16.93
C GLN A 69 -1.64 11.21 -17.42
N VAL A 70 -1.47 11.03 -18.73
CA VAL A 70 -1.32 9.72 -19.36
C VAL A 70 0.15 9.37 -19.58
N MET A 71 0.51 8.11 -19.34
CA MET A 71 1.84 7.62 -19.70
C MET A 71 1.92 7.39 -21.20
N THR A 72 2.88 8.03 -21.86
CA THR A 72 3.16 7.85 -23.30
C THR A 72 4.12 6.69 -23.58
N ALA A 73 4.61 6.02 -22.53
CA ALA A 73 5.54 4.91 -22.63
C ALA A 73 4.90 3.73 -23.37
N THR A 74 5.65 3.12 -24.28
CA THR A 74 5.20 1.91 -24.98
C THR A 74 5.28 0.69 -24.05
N ALA A 75 4.60 -0.39 -24.44
CA ALA A 75 4.70 -1.65 -23.71
C ALA A 75 6.15 -2.16 -23.60
N ASP A 76 6.99 -1.90 -24.61
CA ASP A 76 8.38 -2.32 -24.60
C ASP A 76 9.27 -1.43 -23.69
N ASP A 77 8.96 -0.14 -23.58
CA ASP A 77 9.60 0.75 -22.60
C ASP A 77 9.33 0.27 -21.17
N ILE A 78 8.06 -0.07 -20.90
CA ILE A 78 7.63 -0.57 -19.59
C ILE A 78 8.36 -1.87 -19.23
N LYS A 79 8.45 -2.82 -20.18
CA LYS A 79 9.19 -4.08 -19.98
C LYS A 79 10.68 -3.83 -19.69
N ARG A 80 11.32 -2.94 -20.45
CA ARG A 80 12.74 -2.59 -20.25
C ARG A 80 12.97 -2.00 -18.86
N GLU A 81 12.13 -1.06 -18.46
CA GLU A 81 12.23 -0.40 -17.16
C GLU A 81 12.01 -1.38 -15.99
N ALA A 82 11.01 -2.27 -16.10
CA ALA A 82 10.76 -3.29 -15.09
C ALA A 82 11.98 -4.22 -14.88
N ARG A 83 12.62 -4.66 -15.97
CA ARG A 83 13.86 -5.47 -15.91
C ARG A 83 15.01 -4.70 -15.29
N ARG A 84 15.15 -3.40 -15.60
CA ARG A 84 16.18 -2.55 -15.00
C ARG A 84 16.01 -2.45 -13.49
N ARG A 85 14.79 -2.22 -13.00
CA ARG A 85 14.48 -2.13 -11.56
C ARG A 85 14.75 -3.43 -10.80
N GLN A 86 14.50 -4.59 -11.43
CA GLN A 86 14.80 -5.89 -10.83
C GLN A 86 16.30 -6.15 -10.66
N ARG A 87 17.16 -5.59 -11.52
CA ARG A 87 18.62 -5.78 -11.47
C ARG A 87 19.32 -4.84 -10.46
N LEU A 88 18.62 -3.83 -9.96
CA LEU A 88 19.12 -2.85 -8.99
C LEU A 88 18.73 -3.19 -7.53
N LYS A 89 17.96 -4.26 -7.33
CA LYS A 89 17.66 -4.85 -6.02
C LYS A 89 18.58 -6.04 -5.76
#